data_AF-A0A3B9KSZ5-F1
#
_entry.id   AF-A0A3B9KSZ5-F1
#
_cell.length_a   1.000
_cell.length_b   1.000
_cell.length_c   1.000
_cell.angle_alpha   90.00
_cell.angle_beta   90.00
_cell.angle_gamma   90.00
#
_symmetry.space_group_name_H-M   'P 1'
#
loop_
_entity.id
_entity.type
_entity.pdbx_description
1 polymer ?
#
loop_
_entity_poly.entity_id
_entity_poly.type
_entity_poly.pdbx_seq_one_letter_code
_entity_poly.pdbx_strand_id
1 'polypeptide(L)'
;MIKDNLKYAALYKGVNPGFPAAFAFLEEAMTTPKEVGRYELGGGVFALVQSYDGKPADQCKIEAHKKYIDIQCVLKGKELFGVADLSTQTIYEDKFEEKDVAFYHGEVDLLTLTDGDFIIVFPEDAHRPQQGDGSHISKVVIKVPV
;
A
#
# COMPACT_ATOMS: atom_id res chain seq x y z
N MET A 1 -7.32 6.65 6.14
CA MET A 1 -6.54 6.60 4.88
C MET A 1 -6.28 7.98 4.28
N ILE A 2 -5.20 8.12 3.50
CA ILE A 2 -4.86 9.32 2.70
C ILE A 2 -4.52 8.87 1.28
N LYS A 3 -5.24 9.36 0.25
CA LYS A 3 -4.86 9.18 -1.17
C LYS A 3 -4.40 10.51 -1.74
N ASP A 4 -3.24 10.53 -2.39
CA ASP A 4 -2.81 11.67 -3.20
C ASP A 4 -1.82 11.21 -4.29
N ASN A 5 -1.10 12.15 -4.89
CA ASN A 5 -0.08 11.90 -5.89
C ASN A 5 1.30 12.38 -5.43
N LEU A 6 2.36 11.68 -5.83
CA LEU A 6 3.73 11.96 -5.41
C LEU A 6 4.19 13.41 -5.69
N LYS A 7 3.61 14.10 -6.68
CA LYS A 7 3.86 15.54 -6.90
C LYS A 7 3.53 16.42 -5.67
N TYR A 8 2.73 15.93 -4.74
CA TYR A 8 2.36 16.60 -3.50
C TYR A 8 2.93 15.91 -2.24
N ALA A 9 3.84 14.94 -2.39
CA ALA A 9 4.43 14.17 -1.29
C ALA A 9 5.02 15.05 -0.16
N ALA A 10 5.53 16.23 -0.50
CA ALA A 10 6.10 17.19 0.46
C ALA A 10 5.12 17.58 1.59
N LEU A 11 3.80 17.58 1.34
CA LEU A 11 2.78 17.90 2.35
C LEU A 11 2.72 16.85 3.46
N TYR A 12 3.15 15.61 3.17
CA TYR A 12 2.97 14.46 4.06
C TYR A 12 4.25 14.06 4.80
N LYS A 13 5.43 14.52 4.35
CA LYS A 13 6.72 14.17 4.96
C LYS A 13 6.79 14.49 6.47
N GLY A 14 6.03 15.49 6.95
CA GLY A 14 5.97 15.86 8.36
C GLY A 14 4.99 15.07 9.24
N VAL A 15 4.20 14.15 8.65
CA VAL A 15 3.11 13.45 9.37
C VAL A 15 3.64 12.34 10.28
N ASN A 16 4.69 11.64 9.86
CA ASN A 16 5.32 10.56 10.63
C ASN A 16 6.85 10.57 10.37
N PRO A 17 7.70 10.31 11.39
CA PRO A 17 9.16 10.38 11.25
C PRO A 17 9.76 9.42 10.21
N GLY A 18 9.07 8.33 9.85
CA GLY A 18 9.48 7.41 8.78
C GLY A 18 9.08 7.87 7.37
N PHE A 19 8.15 8.83 7.24
CA PHE A 19 7.65 9.27 5.93
C PHE A 19 8.69 9.99 5.07
N PRO A 20 9.63 10.79 5.60
CA PRO A 20 10.69 11.38 4.79
C PRO A 20 11.50 10.34 4.01
N ALA A 21 11.91 9.24 4.65
CA ALA A 21 12.65 8.15 4.01
C ALA A 21 11.77 7.40 3.00
N ALA A 22 10.51 7.13 3.36
CA ALA A 22 9.54 6.49 2.49
C ALA A 22 9.33 7.28 1.18
N PHE A 23 9.00 8.56 1.27
CA PHE A 23 8.73 9.39 0.10
C PHE A 23 9.98 9.66 -0.74
N ALA A 24 11.16 9.79 -0.12
CA ALA A 24 12.41 9.89 -0.88
C ALA A 24 12.66 8.65 -1.76
N PHE A 25 12.40 7.44 -1.22
CA PHE A 25 12.51 6.20 -2.00
C PHE A 25 11.48 6.14 -3.13
N LEU A 26 10.24 6.55 -2.88
CA LEU A 26 9.20 6.58 -3.91
C LEU A 26 9.51 7.57 -5.04
N GLU A 27 9.96 8.78 -4.70
CA GLU A 27 10.40 9.81 -5.66
C GLU A 27 11.56 9.28 -6.54
N GLU A 28 12.52 8.58 -5.94
CA GLU A 28 13.61 7.94 -6.68
C GLU A 28 13.09 6.81 -7.60
N ALA A 29 12.24 5.92 -7.08
CA ALA A 29 11.71 4.77 -7.83
C ALA A 29 10.86 5.17 -9.04
N MET A 30 10.24 6.36 -9.02
CA MET A 30 9.51 6.92 -10.18
C MET A 30 10.41 7.28 -11.36
N THR A 31 11.67 7.61 -11.11
CA THR A 31 12.61 8.07 -12.14
C THR A 31 13.68 7.05 -12.47
N THR A 32 14.01 6.19 -11.50
CA THR A 32 15.03 5.16 -11.59
C THR A 32 14.39 3.81 -11.26
N PRO A 33 14.12 2.97 -12.28
CA PRO A 33 13.53 1.65 -12.07
C PRO A 33 14.31 0.84 -11.03
N LYS A 34 13.58 0.25 -10.08
CA LYS A 34 14.13 -0.62 -9.04
C LYS A 34 13.77 -2.07 -9.36
N GLU A 35 14.69 -2.99 -9.10
CA GLU A 35 14.42 -4.42 -9.21
C GLU A 35 13.36 -4.86 -8.19
N VAL A 36 12.56 -5.87 -8.55
CA VAL A 36 11.59 -6.48 -7.62
C VAL A 36 12.32 -7.04 -6.41
N GLY A 37 11.86 -6.68 -5.22
CA GLY A 37 12.52 -7.10 -4.00
C GLY A 37 12.25 -6.20 -2.80
N ARG A 38 13.02 -6.43 -1.74
CA ARG A 38 12.93 -5.72 -0.47
C ARG A 38 14.13 -4.79 -0.30
N TYR A 39 13.86 -3.56 0.15
CA TYR A 39 14.87 -2.54 0.40
C TYR A 39 14.70 -1.96 1.80
N GLU A 40 15.75 -2.00 2.61
CA GLU A 40 15.75 -1.40 3.95
C GLU A 40 16.01 0.11 3.83
N LEU A 41 15.16 0.93 4.44
CA LEU A 41 15.23 2.39 4.41
C LEU A 41 15.71 3.00 5.74
N GLY A 42 15.91 2.16 6.75
CA GLY A 42 16.35 2.56 8.10
C GLY A 42 15.20 2.83 9.06
N GLY A 43 15.48 2.77 10.36
CA GLY A 43 14.48 3.02 11.41
C GLY A 43 13.31 2.02 11.43
N GLY A 44 13.52 0.81 10.90
CA GLY A 44 12.45 -0.20 10.72
C GLY A 44 11.56 0.03 9.49
N VAL A 45 11.78 1.11 8.74
CA VAL A 45 11.08 1.37 7.47
C VAL A 45 11.71 0.53 6.36
N PHE A 46 10.87 -0.12 5.54
CA PHE A 46 11.34 -0.88 4.38
C PHE A 46 10.35 -0.79 3.21
N ALA A 47 10.88 -0.90 1.99
CA ALA A 47 10.12 -0.94 0.76
C ALA A 47 10.03 -2.36 0.21
N LEU A 48 8.88 -2.69 -0.37
CA LEU A 48 8.66 -3.88 -1.19
C LEU A 48 8.32 -3.42 -2.60
N VAL A 49 9.26 -3.57 -3.52
CA VAL A 49 9.05 -3.30 -4.95
C VAL A 49 8.40 -4.54 -5.57
N GLN A 50 7.27 -4.35 -6.23
CA GLN A 50 6.43 -5.42 -6.77
C GLN A 50 6.06 -5.16 -8.23
N SER A 51 5.87 -6.24 -8.97
CA SER A 51 5.43 -6.25 -10.37
C SER A 51 4.53 -7.47 -10.57
N TYR A 52 3.32 -7.25 -11.06
CA TYR A 52 2.30 -8.28 -11.23
C TYR A 52 1.21 -7.82 -12.21
N ASP A 53 0.39 -8.77 -12.68
CA ASP A 53 -0.82 -8.46 -13.43
C ASP A 53 -2.01 -8.32 -12.47
N GLY A 54 -2.84 -7.31 -12.71
CA GLY A 54 -4.02 -7.03 -11.89
C GLY A 54 -5.01 -8.20 -11.90
N LYS A 55 -5.64 -8.45 -10.74
CA LYS A 55 -6.53 -9.59 -10.53
C LYS A 55 -8.01 -9.18 -10.50
N PRO A 56 -8.93 -10.07 -10.86
CA PRO A 56 -10.35 -9.84 -10.58
C PRO A 56 -10.59 -9.75 -9.07
N ALA A 57 -11.69 -9.07 -8.69
CA ALA A 57 -11.97 -8.73 -7.30
C ALA A 57 -12.12 -9.95 -6.37
N ASP A 58 -12.62 -11.07 -6.90
CA ASP A 58 -12.81 -12.34 -6.18
C ASP A 58 -11.50 -13.06 -5.83
N GLN A 59 -10.39 -12.67 -6.46
CA GLN A 59 -9.04 -13.17 -6.15
C GLN A 59 -8.24 -12.23 -5.25
N CYS A 60 -8.81 -11.08 -4.89
CA CYS A 60 -8.18 -10.09 -4.02
C CYS A 60 -8.72 -10.22 -2.59
N LYS A 61 -7.86 -10.02 -1.59
CA LYS A 61 -8.24 -10.17 -0.17
C LYS A 61 -8.27 -8.81 0.52
N ILE A 62 -9.25 -8.61 1.39
CA ILE A 62 -9.26 -7.48 2.31
C ILE A 62 -8.32 -7.83 3.47
N GLU A 63 -7.37 -6.95 3.76
CA GLU A 63 -6.36 -7.12 4.79
C GLU A 63 -6.18 -5.85 5.63
N ALA A 64 -5.58 -6.02 6.82
CA ALA A 64 -5.16 -4.92 7.68
C ALA A 64 -3.90 -5.31 8.49
N HIS A 65 -3.18 -4.31 8.97
CA HIS A 65 -1.89 -4.44 9.68
C HIS A 65 -1.96 -3.73 11.04
N LYS A 66 -1.14 -4.14 12.03
CA LYS A 66 -1.09 -3.49 13.36
C LYS A 66 0.25 -2.85 13.66
N LYS A 67 1.35 -3.43 13.15
CA LYS A 67 2.72 -2.98 13.44
C LYS A 67 3.22 -1.97 12.42
N TYR A 68 2.63 -1.94 11.23
CA TYR A 68 3.03 -1.05 10.15
C TYR A 68 1.87 -0.28 9.54
N ILE A 69 2.14 0.97 9.20
CA ILE A 69 1.42 1.78 8.21
C ILE A 69 1.93 1.39 6.83
N ASP A 70 1.02 1.31 5.86
CA ASP A 70 1.34 1.04 4.48
C ASP A 70 1.26 2.31 3.65
N ILE A 71 2.32 2.63 2.91
CA ILE A 71 2.29 3.60 1.81
C ILE A 71 2.44 2.81 0.50
N GLN A 72 1.34 2.65 -0.22
CA GLN A 72 1.33 1.94 -1.50
C GLN A 72 1.31 2.95 -2.64
N CYS A 73 2.27 2.86 -3.56
CA CYS A 73 2.40 3.78 -4.69
C CYS A 73 2.48 3.01 -6.00
N VAL A 74 1.61 3.33 -6.95
CA VAL A 74 1.69 2.80 -8.31
C VAL A 74 2.79 3.55 -9.06
N LEU A 75 3.86 2.85 -9.46
CA LEU A 75 4.92 3.45 -10.29
C LEU A 75 4.47 3.51 -11.74
N LYS A 76 3.79 2.45 -12.19
CA LYS A 76 3.28 2.32 -13.56
C LYS A 76 2.08 1.39 -13.61
N GLY A 77 1.06 1.79 -14.37
CA GLY A 77 -0.16 1.02 -14.60
C GLY A 77 -1.36 1.60 -13.86
N LYS A 78 -2.40 0.78 -13.70
CA LYS A 78 -3.64 1.17 -13.04
C LYS A 78 -4.09 0.08 -12.10
N GLU A 79 -4.31 0.45 -10.84
CA GLU A 79 -4.81 -0.45 -9.80
C GLU A 79 -6.15 0.09 -9.27
N LEU A 80 -7.12 -0.79 -9.08
CA LEU A 80 -8.27 -0.52 -8.23
C LEU A 80 -7.90 -0.95 -6.81
N PHE A 81 -8.05 -0.04 -5.86
CA PHE A 81 -7.65 -0.25 -4.48
C PHE A 81 -8.88 -0.11 -3.60
N GLY A 82 -9.28 -1.21 -2.96
CA GLY A 82 -10.37 -1.20 -2.00
C GLY A 82 -9.92 -0.63 -0.67
N VAL A 83 -10.73 0.22 -0.05
CA VAL A 83 -10.56 0.70 1.33
C VAL A 83 -11.87 0.59 2.10
N ALA A 84 -11.78 0.33 3.40
CA ALA A 84 -12.90 0.39 4.32
C ALA A 84 -12.42 0.71 5.74
N ASP A 85 -13.32 1.26 6.56
CA ASP A 85 -13.11 1.32 8.01
C ASP A 85 -13.08 -0.11 8.56
N LEU A 86 -12.00 -0.47 9.24
CA LEU A 86 -11.80 -1.81 9.79
C LEU A 86 -12.92 -2.25 10.73
N SER A 87 -13.56 -1.33 11.44
CA SER A 87 -14.68 -1.63 12.35
C SER A 87 -15.92 -2.18 11.65
N THR A 88 -16.03 -1.98 10.34
CA THR A 88 -17.14 -2.50 9.50
C THR A 88 -16.89 -3.91 8.98
N GLN A 89 -15.69 -4.45 9.21
CA GLN A 89 -15.23 -5.69 8.59
C GLN A 89 -15.32 -6.87 9.56
N THR A 90 -15.52 -8.07 9.03
CA THR A 90 -15.55 -9.31 9.80
C THR A 90 -14.29 -10.11 9.56
N ILE A 91 -13.46 -10.29 10.59
CA ILE A 91 -12.24 -11.09 10.50
C ILE A 91 -12.57 -12.56 10.22
N TYR A 92 -11.85 -13.20 9.31
CA TYR A 92 -11.96 -14.64 9.06
C TYR A 92 -10.63 -15.39 9.22
N GLU A 93 -9.50 -14.68 9.24
CA GLU A 93 -8.17 -15.28 9.45
C GLU A 93 -7.25 -14.26 10.14
N ASP A 94 -6.80 -14.55 11.37
CA ASP A 94 -5.88 -13.70 12.14
C ASP A 94 -4.46 -14.27 12.09
N LYS A 95 -3.48 -13.45 11.69
CA LYS A 95 -2.04 -13.76 11.66
C LYS A 95 -1.19 -12.57 12.10
N PHE A 96 -1.70 -11.74 13.03
CA PHE A 96 -1.00 -10.54 13.46
C PHE A 96 0.34 -10.84 14.15
N GLU A 97 0.41 -11.93 14.91
CA GLU A 97 1.62 -12.29 15.65
C GLU A 97 2.76 -12.65 14.71
N GLU A 98 2.50 -13.51 13.71
CA GLU A 98 3.54 -14.07 12.86
C GLU A 98 3.88 -13.20 11.65
N LYS A 99 2.89 -12.50 11.09
CA LYS A 99 3.01 -11.83 9.78
C LYS A 99 2.50 -10.40 9.74
N ASP A 100 1.99 -9.90 10.87
CA ASP A 100 1.34 -8.58 10.95
C ASP A 100 0.20 -8.42 9.94
N VAL A 101 -0.62 -9.46 9.74
CA VAL A 101 -1.76 -9.38 8.82
C VAL A 101 -2.95 -10.15 9.36
N ALA A 102 -4.14 -9.63 9.13
CA ALA A 102 -5.38 -10.38 9.23
C ALA A 102 -6.21 -10.18 7.97
N PHE A 103 -7.06 -11.14 7.64
CA PHE A 103 -7.94 -11.10 6.48
C PHE A 103 -9.41 -11.04 6.88
N TYR A 104 -10.18 -10.32 6.06
CA TYR A 104 -11.54 -9.90 6.40
C TYR A 104 -12.55 -10.14 5.26
N HIS A 105 -13.81 -10.26 5.65
CA HIS A 105 -14.97 -10.14 4.79
C HIS A 105 -15.66 -8.80 5.02
N GLY A 106 -16.11 -8.17 3.94
CA GLY A 106 -16.88 -6.94 3.97
C GLY A 106 -16.89 -6.24 2.62
N GLU A 107 -17.58 -5.11 2.57
CA GLU A 107 -17.57 -4.22 1.42
C GLU A 107 -16.40 -3.23 1.52
N VAL A 108 -15.97 -2.73 0.37
CA VAL A 108 -14.91 -1.72 0.25
C VAL A 108 -15.31 -0.64 -0.74
N ASP A 109 -14.92 0.59 -0.45
CA ASP A 109 -14.94 1.67 -1.42
C ASP A 109 -13.75 1.52 -2.38
N LEU A 110 -14.01 1.64 -3.68
CA LEU A 110 -12.98 1.48 -4.70
C LEU A 110 -12.37 2.84 -5.07
N LEU A 111 -11.06 2.94 -4.90
CA LEU A 111 -10.26 4.05 -5.38
C LEU A 111 -9.46 3.60 -6.60
N THR A 112 -9.31 4.49 -7.60
CA THR A 112 -8.41 4.24 -8.73
C THR A 112 -7.05 4.87 -8.43
N LEU A 113 -5.99 4.07 -8.50
CA LEU A 113 -4.60 4.50 -8.43
C LEU A 113 -3.96 4.36 -9.82
N THR A 114 -3.27 5.41 -10.27
CA THR A 114 -2.51 5.43 -11.52
C THR A 114 -1.06 5.87 -11.26
N ASP A 115 -0.23 5.96 -12.29
CA ASP A 115 1.17 6.37 -12.21
C ASP A 115 1.40 7.57 -11.26
N GLY A 116 2.20 7.34 -10.22
CA GLY A 116 2.55 8.33 -9.20
C GLY A 116 1.49 8.55 -8.11
N ASP A 117 0.30 7.94 -8.21
CA ASP A 117 -0.66 7.95 -7.11
C ASP A 117 -0.16 7.07 -5.97
N PHE A 118 -0.27 7.58 -4.75
CA PHE A 118 -0.04 6.83 -3.54
C PHE A 118 -1.29 6.82 -2.65
N ILE A 119 -1.37 5.79 -1.82
CA ILE A 119 -2.33 5.69 -0.74
C ILE A 119 -1.62 5.28 0.55
N ILE A 120 -1.95 5.97 1.64
CA ILE A 120 -1.51 5.67 2.99
C ILE A 120 -2.69 5.02 3.73
N VAL A 121 -2.51 3.80 4.20
CA VAL A 121 -3.49 3.08 5.01
C VAL A 121 -2.88 2.76 6.38
N PHE A 122 -3.60 3.17 7.42
CA PHE A 122 -3.24 3.03 8.83
C PHE A 122 -3.79 1.72 9.40
N PRO A 123 -3.44 1.34 10.65
CA PRO A 123 -3.96 0.12 11.27
C PRO A 123 -5.50 0.01 11.31
N GLU A 124 -6.20 1.13 11.29
CA GLU A 124 -7.66 1.23 11.28
C GLU A 124 -8.27 1.13 9.86
N ASP A 125 -7.46 1.11 8.82
CA ASP A 125 -7.91 1.05 7.43
C ASP A 125 -7.76 -0.39 6.88
N ALA A 126 -8.90 -1.09 6.74
CA ALA A 126 -8.94 -2.31 5.96
C ALA A 126 -8.75 -1.97 4.48
N HIS A 127 -7.99 -2.78 3.75
CA HIS A 127 -7.70 -2.50 2.35
C HIS A 127 -7.60 -3.76 1.49
N ARG A 128 -7.91 -3.61 0.19
CA ARG A 128 -7.87 -4.69 -0.80
C ARG A 128 -7.04 -4.26 -2.01
N PRO A 129 -5.73 -4.56 -2.03
CA PRO A 129 -4.86 -4.24 -3.16
C PRO A 129 -5.01 -5.27 -4.29
N GLN A 130 -4.24 -5.08 -5.37
CA GLN A 130 -4.05 -5.97 -6.53
C GLN A 130 -5.23 -6.09 -7.49
N GLN A 131 -6.35 -5.40 -7.26
CA GLN A 131 -7.50 -5.49 -8.15
C GLN A 131 -7.25 -4.72 -9.46
N GLY A 132 -7.57 -5.33 -10.59
CA GLY A 132 -7.38 -4.76 -11.92
C GLY A 132 -8.08 -5.58 -13.01
N ASP A 133 -7.78 -5.26 -14.26
CA ASP A 133 -8.38 -5.87 -15.46
C ASP A 133 -7.47 -6.90 -16.16
N GLY A 134 -6.41 -7.34 -15.49
CA GLY A 134 -5.35 -8.18 -16.07
C GLY A 134 -4.18 -7.38 -16.67
N SER A 135 -4.23 -6.05 -16.69
CA SER A 135 -3.09 -5.23 -17.08
C SER A 135 -1.94 -5.29 -16.07
N HIS A 136 -0.72 -5.07 -16.58
CA HIS A 136 0.50 -5.12 -15.79
C HIS A 136 0.66 -3.88 -14.90
N ILE A 137 1.02 -4.09 -13.64
CA ILE A 137 1.18 -3.05 -12.61
C ILE A 137 2.58 -3.20 -11.99
N SER A 138 3.29 -2.08 -11.89
CA SER A 138 4.49 -1.95 -11.06
C SER A 138 4.21 -0.98 -9.93
N LYS A 139 4.54 -1.38 -8.69
CA LYS A 139 4.27 -0.59 -7.50
C LYS A 139 5.32 -0.79 -6.43
N VAL A 140 5.27 0.10 -5.43
CA VAL A 140 6.02 -0.04 -4.19
C VAL A 140 5.05 -0.03 -3.03
N VAL A 141 5.26 -0.93 -2.06
CA VAL A 141 4.62 -0.89 -0.74
C VAL A 141 5.69 -0.56 0.28
N ILE A 142 5.63 0.63 0.87
CA ILE A 142 6.47 0.99 2.00
C ILE A 142 5.76 0.58 3.28
N LYS A 143 6.46 -0.13 4.15
CA LYS A 143 6.02 -0.43 5.52
C LYS A 143 6.73 0.54 6.47
N VAL A 144 5.96 1.32 7.21
CA VAL A 144 6.45 2.29 8.20
C VAL A 144 5.98 1.86 9.59
N PRO A 145 6.87 1.61 10.57
CA PRO A 145 6.45 1.25 11.92
C PRO A 145 5.48 2.29 12.52
N VAL A 146 4.45 1.79 13.22
CA VAL A 146 3.52 2.61 14.01
C VAL A 146 4.21 3.19 15.24
#